data_AF-A0A7K4FXA3-F1
#
_entry.id   AF-A0A7K4FXA3-F1
#
_cell.length_a   1.000
_cell.length_b   1.000
_cell.length_c   1.000
_cell.angle_alpha   90.00
_cell.angle_beta   90.00
_cell.angle_gamma   90.00
#
_symmetry.space_group_name_H-M   'P 1'
#
loop_
_entity.id
_entity.type
_entity.pdbx_description
1 polymer ?
#
loop_
_entity_poly.entity_id
_entity_poly.type
_entity_poly.pdbx_seq_one_letter_code
_entity_poly.pdbx_strand_id
1 'polypeptide(L)'
;MKFYDFIYKIDNFCYYQNPWIIKKEESTSENFGIYPDKRDLNTLITNSIINIDKPPGPTSHEVAYWIKRMLKVNKVGHGGTLEPFGVGLSQSNRCSTNWYRKCY
;
A
#
# COMPACT_ATOMS: atom_id res chain seq x y z
N MET A 1 -24.31 8.99 13.24
CA MET A 1 -23.60 9.49 12.03
C MET A 1 -23.32 8.34 11.05
N LYS A 2 -23.27 8.56 9.71
CA LYS A 2 -22.80 7.53 8.75
C LYS A 2 -21.29 7.66 8.54
N PHE A 3 -20.55 6.55 8.53
CA PHE A 3 -19.14 6.57 8.12
C PHE A 3 -18.99 7.03 6.67
N TYR A 4 -17.81 7.56 6.35
CA TYR A 4 -17.46 7.90 4.97
C TYR A 4 -17.44 6.64 4.11
N ASP A 5 -17.99 6.72 2.88
CA ASP A 5 -18.23 5.57 2.00
C ASP A 5 -17.00 4.71 1.73
N PHE A 6 -15.80 5.29 1.79
CA PHE A 6 -14.53 4.57 1.67
C PHE A 6 -14.37 3.45 2.71
N ILE A 7 -14.84 3.63 3.94
CA ILE A 7 -14.74 2.61 4.98
C ILE A 7 -15.57 1.39 4.60
N TYR A 8 -16.80 1.60 4.14
CA TYR A 8 -17.65 0.50 3.67
C TYR A 8 -17.08 -0.21 2.44
N LYS A 9 -16.39 0.51 1.54
CA LYS A 9 -15.65 -0.11 0.43
C LYS A 9 -14.54 -1.04 0.93
N ILE A 10 -13.80 -0.65 1.96
CA ILE A 10 -12.78 -1.50 2.59
C ILE A 10 -13.43 -2.71 3.25
N ASP A 11 -14.49 -2.50 4.03
CA ASP A 11 -15.18 -3.60 4.73
C ASP A 11 -15.66 -4.67 3.73
N ASN A 12 -16.26 -4.23 2.62
CA ASN A 12 -16.69 -5.12 1.54
C ASN A 12 -15.51 -5.85 0.88
N PHE A 13 -14.39 -5.14 0.62
CA PHE A 13 -13.20 -5.73 0.01
C PHE A 13 -12.56 -6.79 0.92
N CYS A 14 -12.53 -6.54 2.23
CA CYS A 14 -11.94 -7.43 3.23
C CYS A 14 -12.92 -8.49 3.76
N TYR A 15 -14.16 -8.52 3.27
CA TYR A 15 -15.25 -9.34 3.82
C TYR A 15 -15.43 -9.17 5.34
N TYR A 16 -15.25 -7.93 5.83
CA TYR A 16 -15.39 -7.60 7.23
C TYR A 16 -16.87 -7.53 7.62
N GLN A 17 -17.30 -8.38 8.55
CA GLN A 17 -18.71 -8.52 8.93
C GLN A 17 -19.05 -7.93 10.30
N ASN A 18 -18.04 -7.58 11.10
CA ASN A 18 -18.30 -7.09 12.45
C ASN A 18 -18.83 -5.64 12.42
N PRO A 19 -19.84 -5.31 13.24
CA PRO A 19 -20.37 -3.98 13.28
C PRO A 19 -19.36 -3.01 13.91
N TRP A 20 -19.30 -1.79 13.39
CA TRP A 20 -18.55 -0.70 13.99
C TRP A 20 -19.23 -0.25 15.29
N ILE A 21 -18.47 -0.22 16.39
CA ILE A 21 -18.94 0.30 17.68
C ILE A 21 -18.48 1.76 17.82
N ILE A 22 -19.44 2.69 17.79
CA ILE A 22 -19.19 4.12 17.95
C ILE A 22 -19.05 4.41 19.45
N LYS A 23 -17.85 4.78 19.89
CA LYS A 23 -17.59 5.15 21.29
C LYS A 23 -18.02 6.58 21.61
N LYS A 24 -17.90 7.49 20.65
CA LYS A 24 -18.23 8.91 20.78
C LYS A 24 -18.54 9.49 19.41
N GLU A 25 -19.54 10.36 19.33
CA GLU A 25 -19.84 11.11 18.12
C GLU A 25 -19.03 12.41 18.12
N GLU A 26 -18.20 12.59 17.10
CA GLU A 26 -17.40 13.80 16.87
C GLU A 26 -17.41 14.15 15.38
N SER A 27 -17.32 15.44 15.08
CA SER A 27 -17.14 15.95 13.72
C SER A 27 -15.70 16.41 13.51
N THR A 28 -15.23 16.34 12.27
CA THR A 28 -13.94 16.90 11.86
C THR A 28 -14.18 18.06 10.89
N SER A 29 -13.28 19.04 10.90
CA SER A 29 -13.36 20.19 10.01
C SER A 29 -12.87 19.82 8.61
N GLU A 30 -13.62 20.24 7.58
CA GLU A 30 -13.25 20.02 6.17
C GLU A 30 -12.00 20.80 5.74
N ASN A 31 -11.53 21.74 6.57
CA ASN A 31 -10.36 22.56 6.29
C ASN A 31 -9.03 21.78 6.43
N PHE A 32 -9.07 20.55 6.96
CA PHE A 32 -7.86 19.77 7.25
C PHE A 32 -7.88 18.39 6.62
N GLY A 33 -6.82 18.08 5.88
CA GLY A 33 -6.64 16.78 5.23
C GLY A 33 -7.52 16.57 4.00
N ILE A 34 -7.31 15.44 3.32
CA ILE A 34 -8.05 15.05 2.11
C ILE A 34 -8.35 13.56 2.19
N TYR A 35 -9.62 13.20 1.95
CA TYR A 35 -10.05 11.81 1.88
C TYR A 35 -9.24 11.02 0.83
N PRO A 36 -8.92 9.73 1.08
CA PRO A 36 -8.04 8.96 0.21
C PRO A 36 -8.45 8.94 -1.27
N ASP A 37 -9.75 8.86 -1.55
CA ASP A 37 -10.34 8.83 -2.89
C ASP A 37 -10.46 10.21 -3.56
N LYS A 38 -10.18 11.30 -2.84
CA LYS A 38 -10.21 12.68 -3.34
C LYS A 38 -8.81 13.31 -3.51
N ARG A 39 -7.75 12.57 -3.20
CA ARG A 39 -6.36 13.06 -3.32
C ARG A 39 -5.98 13.20 -4.79
N ASP A 40 -5.21 14.25 -5.10
CA ASP A 40 -4.61 14.39 -6.42
C ASP A 40 -3.54 13.31 -6.66
N LEU A 41 -3.17 13.10 -7.92
CA LEU A 41 -2.23 12.06 -8.33
C LEU A 41 -0.87 12.15 -7.62
N ASN A 42 -0.34 13.36 -7.41
CA ASN A 42 0.95 13.52 -6.75
C ASN A 42 0.85 13.14 -5.27
N THR A 43 -0.22 13.57 -4.60
CA THR A 43 -0.49 13.18 -3.21
C THR A 43 -0.72 11.67 -3.07
N LEU A 44 -1.39 11.05 -4.03
CA LEU A 44 -1.55 9.59 -4.08
C LEU A 44 -0.20 8.90 -4.20
N ILE A 45 0.60 9.23 -5.22
CA ILE A 45 1.91 8.60 -5.46
C ILE A 45 2.81 8.77 -4.23
N THR A 46 2.88 9.99 -3.69
CA THR A 46 3.77 10.31 -2.57
C THR A 46 3.35 9.67 -1.25
N ASN A 47 2.09 9.25 -1.09
CA ASN A 47 1.57 8.60 0.11
C ASN A 47 1.00 7.20 -0.17
N SER A 48 1.47 6.55 -1.23
CA SER A 48 0.97 5.23 -1.67
C SER A 48 1.69 4.06 -1.02
N ILE A 49 1.00 2.93 -1.04
CA ILE A 49 1.56 1.59 -0.89
C ILE A 49 1.31 0.88 -2.20
N ILE A 50 2.33 0.22 -2.75
CA ILE A 50 2.21 -0.52 -4.01
C ILE A 50 2.46 -2.00 -3.71
N ASN A 51 1.45 -2.83 -4.00
CA ASN A 51 1.58 -4.27 -3.98
C ASN A 51 2.23 -4.70 -5.30
N ILE A 52 3.45 -5.24 -5.24
CA ILE A 52 4.20 -5.63 -6.43
C ILE A 52 4.51 -7.10 -6.35
N ASP A 53 4.17 -7.80 -7.43
CA ASP A 53 4.62 -9.15 -7.67
C ASP A 53 6.08 -9.10 -8.16
N LYS A 54 7.00 -9.41 -7.25
CA LYS A 54 8.43 -9.29 -7.51
C LYS A 54 8.90 -10.43 -8.42
N PRO A 55 9.53 -10.15 -9.58
CA PRO A 55 10.03 -11.23 -10.44
C PRO A 55 11.20 -11.99 -9.80
N PRO A 56 11.45 -13.26 -10.21
CA PRO A 56 12.66 -13.98 -9.84
C PRO A 56 13.90 -13.30 -10.46
N GLY A 57 15.03 -13.35 -9.75
CA GLY A 57 16.28 -12.71 -10.19
C GLY A 57 16.69 -11.53 -9.31
N PRO A 58 16.05 -10.35 -9.40
CA PRO A 58 16.49 -9.17 -8.69
C PRO A 58 16.25 -9.27 -7.17
N THR A 59 17.04 -8.54 -6.40
CA THR A 59 16.87 -8.33 -4.96
C THR A 59 15.67 -7.40 -4.69
N SER A 60 15.16 -7.45 -3.45
CA SER A 60 14.06 -6.56 -3.03
C SER A 60 14.46 -5.08 -3.10
N HIS A 61 15.73 -4.75 -2.83
CA HIS A 61 16.29 -3.40 -2.93
C HIS A 61 16.38 -2.90 -4.38
N GLU A 62 16.77 -3.75 -5.33
CA GLU A 62 16.82 -3.38 -6.75
C GLU A 62 15.43 -3.05 -7.29
N VAL A 63 14.44 -3.89 -6.99
CA VAL A 63 13.05 -3.62 -7.37
C VAL A 63 12.54 -2.32 -6.73
N ALA A 64 12.86 -2.08 -5.45
CA ALA A 64 12.57 -0.79 -4.79
C ALA A 64 13.15 0.38 -5.58
N TYR A 65 14.43 0.28 -5.94
CA TYR A 65 15.16 1.30 -6.66
C TYR A 65 14.54 1.58 -8.03
N TRP A 66 14.12 0.56 -8.78
CA TRP A 66 13.43 0.74 -10.05
C TRP A 66 12.13 1.52 -9.88
N ILE A 67 11.29 1.17 -8.92
CA ILE A 67 10.05 1.90 -8.61
C ILE A 67 10.35 3.36 -8.28
N LYS A 68 11.38 3.61 -7.46
CA LYS A 68 11.81 4.97 -7.11
C LYS A 68 12.12 5.81 -8.35
N ARG A 69 12.84 5.22 -9.31
CA ARG A 69 13.23 5.88 -10.57
C ARG A 69 12.03 6.07 -11.50
N MET A 70 11.17 5.07 -11.65
CA MET A 70 9.98 5.12 -12.50
C MET A 70 8.97 6.17 -12.04
N LEU A 71 8.70 6.22 -10.73
CA LEU A 71 7.74 7.17 -10.14
C LEU A 71 8.37 8.51 -9.75
N LYS A 72 9.68 8.68 -9.96
CA LYS A 72 10.44 9.90 -9.64
C LYS A 72 10.23 10.38 -8.19
N VAL A 73 10.22 9.44 -7.24
CA VAL A 73 10.00 9.75 -5.82
C VAL A 73 11.33 9.82 -5.05
N ASN A 74 11.35 10.65 -4.01
CA ASN A 74 12.58 10.87 -3.22
C ASN A 74 12.94 9.69 -2.30
N LYS A 75 11.94 8.93 -1.83
CA LYS A 75 12.10 7.82 -0.88
C LYS A 75 11.20 6.65 -1.27
N VAL A 76 11.67 5.45 -1.00
CA VAL A 76 10.94 4.18 -1.12
C VAL A 76 11.54 3.20 -0.11
N GLY A 77 10.74 2.28 0.38
CA GLY A 77 11.13 1.15 1.21
C GLY A 77 10.25 -0.05 0.91
N HIS A 78 10.61 -1.21 1.44
CA HIS A 78 9.86 -2.46 1.29
C HIS A 78 9.56 -3.08 2.65
N GLY A 79 8.43 -3.77 2.77
CA GLY A 79 7.91 -4.33 4.03
C GLY A 79 8.61 -5.61 4.51
N GLY A 80 9.56 -6.13 3.74
CA GLY A 80 10.34 -7.33 4.06
C GLY A 80 11.25 -7.71 2.88
N THR A 81 12.30 -8.49 3.14
CA THR A 81 13.21 -8.95 2.07
C THR A 81 12.79 -10.33 1.60
N LEU A 82 12.43 -10.44 0.32
CA LEU A 82 12.39 -11.73 -0.38
C LEU A 82 13.79 -11.98 -0.96
N GLU A 83 14.40 -13.10 -0.57
CA GLU A 83 15.72 -13.53 -1.04
C GLU A 83 15.73 -13.70 -2.56
N PRO A 84 16.79 -13.28 -3.26
CA PRO A 84 16.97 -13.55 -4.68
C PRO A 84 17.10 -15.07 -4.89
N PHE A 85 16.23 -15.66 -5.70
CA PHE A 85 16.37 -17.06 -6.11
C PHE A 85 17.16 -17.16 -7.42
N GLY A 86 18.03 -18.17 -7.51
CA GLY A 86 18.79 -18.48 -8.72
C GLY A 86 17.91 -18.96 -9.89
N VAL A 87 18.44 -18.82 -11.11
CA VAL A 87 17.79 -19.26 -12.35
C VAL A 87 17.52 -20.77 -12.27
N GLY A 88 16.24 -21.18 -12.30
CA GLY A 88 15.82 -22.60 -12.32
C GLY A 88 15.08 -23.10 -11.09
N LEU A 89 14.92 -22.31 -10.03
CA LEU A 89 14.10 -22.67 -8.86
C LEU A 89 12.76 -21.92 -8.88
N SER A 90 11.64 -22.65 -8.80
CA SER A 90 10.31 -22.03 -8.79
C SER A 90 10.02 -21.34 -7.45
N GLN A 91 9.64 -20.06 -7.48
CA GLN A 91 9.10 -19.32 -6.32
C GLN A 91 7.68 -19.77 -5.93
N SER A 92 7.21 -20.93 -6.40
CA SER A 92 5.79 -21.30 -6.36
C SER A 92 5.22 -21.44 -4.95
N ASN A 93 6.06 -21.56 -3.90
CA ASN A 93 5.62 -21.92 -2.56
C ASN A 93 6.05 -20.94 -1.44
N ARG A 94 6.49 -19.70 -1.75
CA ARG A 94 6.65 -18.64 -0.73
C ARG A 94 5.95 -17.36 -1.16
N CYS A 95 5.13 -16.82 -0.26
CA CYS A 95 4.26 -15.65 -0.44
C CYS A 95 4.97 -14.51 -1.20
N SER A 96 4.49 -14.19 -2.40
CA SER A 96 5.13 -13.32 -3.40
C SER A 96 4.93 -11.82 -3.17
N THR A 97 4.24 -11.41 -2.11
CA THR A 97 3.87 -10.01 -1.92
C THR A 97 4.93 -9.24 -1.13
N ASN A 98 5.76 -8.48 -1.85
CA ASN A 98 6.51 -7.38 -1.24
C ASN A 98 5.66 -6.11 -1.29
N TRP A 99 5.28 -5.62 -0.13
CA TRP A 99 4.64 -4.32 0.00
C TRP A 99 5.71 -3.23 -0.03
N TYR A 100 5.70 -2.38 -1.06
CA TYR A 100 6.58 -1.23 -1.11
C TYR A 100 5.86 0.01 -0.53
N ARG A 101 6.49 0.68 0.43
CA ARG A 101 5.98 1.89 1.10
C ARG A 101 7.03 2.99 1.04
N LYS A 102 6.64 4.25 0.85
CA LYS A 102 7.55 5.37 1.10
C LYS A 102 7.88 5.44 2.60
N CYS A 103 9.10 5.05 2.97
CA CYS A 103 9.62 5.30 4.32
C CYS A 103 9.85 6.80 4.51
N TYR A 104 9.42 7.32 5.66
CA TYR A 104 9.43 8.75 5.99
C TYR A 104 10.82 9.37 6.09
#